data_AF-A0A965VKA9-F1
#
_entry.id   AF-A0A965VKA9-F1
#
_cell.length_a   1.000
_cell.length_b   1.000
_cell.length_c   1.000
_cell.angle_alpha   90.00
_cell.angle_beta   90.00
_cell.angle_gamma   90.00
#
_symmetry.space_group_name_H-M   'P 1'
#
loop_
_entity.id
_entity.type
_entity.pdbx_description
1 polymer ?
#
loop_
_entity_poly.entity_id
_entity_poly.type
_entity_poly.pdbx_seq_one_letter_code
_entity_poly.pdbx_strand_id
1 'polypeptide(L)'
;LREVDQLPALLQRARARLGDAGVLWCVVPYDLLEEQGSPPLRLRALLADCGIDCLSIAPVEAEGRHVLIARGRVRAARSAANTSASQSAVVRG
;
A
#
# COMPACT_ATOMS: atom_id res chain seq x y z
N LEU A 1 -8.41 7.28 14.37
CA LEU A 1 -7.35 6.27 14.56
C LEU A 1 -6.53 6.70 15.77
N ARG A 2 -6.36 5.86 16.78
CA ARG A 2 -5.57 6.21 17.99
C ARG A 2 -4.29 5.40 18.14
N GLU A 3 -4.21 4.25 17.48
CA GLU A 3 -3.08 3.34 17.55
C GLU A 3 -2.68 2.84 16.16
N VAL A 4 -1.38 2.71 15.94
CA VAL A 4 -0.81 2.29 14.65
C VAL A 4 -1.17 0.85 14.30
N ASP A 5 -1.32 -0.03 15.30
CA ASP A 5 -1.59 -1.46 15.10
C ASP A 5 -2.98 -1.72 14.50
N GLN A 6 -3.88 -0.75 14.59
CA GLN A 6 -5.22 -0.83 14.00
C GLN A 6 -5.23 -0.44 12.52
N LEU A 7 -4.18 0.23 12.04
CA LEU A 7 -4.09 0.74 10.68
C LEU A 7 -4.08 -0.37 9.62
N PRO A 8 -3.30 -1.46 9.74
CA PRO A 8 -3.33 -2.55 8.77
C PRO A 8 -4.73 -3.17 8.60
N ALA A 9 -5.43 -3.42 9.70
CA ALA A 9 -6.77 -4.00 9.67
C ALA A 9 -7.79 -3.07 8.97
N LEU A 10 -7.66 -1.75 9.15
CA LEU A 10 -8.49 -0.77 8.46
C LEU A 10 -8.18 -0.70 6.96
N LEU A 11 -6.90 -0.71 6.60
CA LEU A 11 -6.47 -0.71 5.19
C LEU A 11 -6.93 -1.97 4.46
N GLN A 12 -6.87 -3.14 5.11
CA GLN A 12 -7.37 -4.40 4.55
C GLN A 12 -8.89 -4.36 4.32
N ARG A 13 -9.66 -3.87 5.30
CA ARG A 13 -11.12 -3.69 5.14
C ARG A 13 -11.46 -2.68 4.04
N ALA A 14 -10.69 -1.60 3.92
CA ALA A 14 -10.89 -0.62 2.85
C ALA A 14 -10.58 -1.23 1.48
N ARG A 15 -9.46 -1.95 1.36
CA ARG A 15 -9.08 -2.69 0.14
C ARG A 15 -10.18 -3.66 -0.31
N ALA A 16 -10.77 -4.42 0.60
CA ALA A 16 -11.82 -5.37 0.28
C ALA A 16 -13.12 -4.72 -0.24
N ARG A 17 -13.31 -3.42 0.00
CA ARG A 17 -14.49 -2.65 -0.42
C ARG A 17 -14.23 -1.77 -1.66
N LEU A 18 -12.97 -1.63 -2.07
CA LEU A 18 -12.60 -0.86 -3.26
C LEU A 18 -12.82 -1.73 -4.50
N GLY A 19 -13.60 -1.21 -5.45
CA GLY A 19 -13.68 -1.80 -6.80
C GLY A 19 -12.38 -1.57 -7.60
N ASP A 20 -12.30 -2.13 -8.80
CA ASP A 20 -11.08 -2.16 -9.62
C ASP A 20 -10.51 -0.76 -9.97
N ALA A 21 -11.39 0.22 -10.15
CA ALA A 21 -11.02 1.62 -10.38
C ALA A 21 -11.05 2.48 -9.10
N GLY A 22 -11.24 1.86 -7.94
CA GLY A 22 -11.38 2.52 -6.66
C GLY A 22 -10.09 3.21 -6.21
N VAL A 23 -10.25 4.40 -5.63
CA VAL A 23 -9.16 5.16 -5.02
C VAL A 23 -9.36 5.20 -3.51
N LEU A 24 -8.32 4.85 -2.77
CA LEU A 24 -8.23 5.08 -1.34
C LEU A 24 -7.64 6.47 -1.08
N TRP A 25 -8.29 7.24 -0.22
CA TRP A 25 -7.69 8.37 0.47
C TRP A 25 -7.51 8.02 1.94
N CYS A 26 -6.32 8.23 2.45
CA CYS A 26 -5.94 7.93 3.82
C CYS A 26 -5.33 9.18 4.46
N VAL A 27 -5.83 9.54 5.64
CA VAL A 27 -5.28 10.62 6.46
C VAL A 27 -4.84 10.01 7.79
N VAL A 28 -3.55 10.11 8.09
CA VAL A 28 -2.94 9.53 9.28
C VAL A 28 -2.18 10.61 10.03
N PRO A 29 -2.40 10.80 11.35
CA PRO A 29 -1.55 11.66 12.17
C PRO A 29 -0.08 11.30 12.02
N TYR A 30 0.78 12.30 11.84
CA TYR A 30 2.21 12.11 11.61
C TYR A 30 2.86 11.36 12.79
N ASP A 31 2.53 11.78 14.01
CA ASP A 31 3.07 11.28 15.27
C ASP A 31 2.83 9.77 15.47
N LEU A 32 1.75 9.22 14.91
CA LEU A 32 1.45 7.78 15.01
C LEU A 32 2.49 6.89 14.31
N LEU A 33 3.30 7.46 13.43
CA LEU A 33 4.25 6.73 12.59
C LEU A 33 5.71 7.13 12.86
N GLU A 34 5.95 8.11 13.73
CA GLU A 34 7.27 8.71 13.97
C GLU A 34 8.23 7.78 14.72
N GLU A 35 7.71 6.94 15.62
CA GLU A 35 8.54 6.06 16.46
C GLU A 35 9.39 5.04 15.68
N GLN A 36 9.03 4.73 14.43
CA GLN A 36 9.66 3.67 13.64
C GLN A 36 10.35 4.18 12.38
N GLY A 37 10.76 5.46 12.37
CA GLY A 37 11.50 6.10 11.29
C GLY A 37 10.66 7.11 10.51
N SER A 38 11.04 7.39 9.25
CA SER A 38 10.37 8.41 8.43
C SER A 38 8.88 8.08 8.19
N PRO A 39 7.94 8.89 8.71
CA PRO A 39 6.50 8.62 8.61
C PRO A 39 5.99 8.45 7.17
N PRO A 40 6.43 9.25 6.18
CA PRO A 40 6.06 9.02 4.78
C PRO A 40 6.54 7.68 4.23
N LEU A 41 7.71 7.18 4.64
CA LEU A 41 8.21 5.87 4.19
C LEU A 41 7.44 4.74 4.88
N ARG A 42 7.17 4.90 6.18
CA ARG A 42 6.39 3.96 6.99
C ARG A 42 4.98 3.77 6.45
N LEU A 43 4.28 4.86 6.13
CA LEU A 43 2.93 4.79 5.56
C LEU A 43 2.94 4.10 4.18
N ARG A 44 3.93 4.39 3.33
CA ARG A 44 4.09 3.70 2.04
C ARG A 44 4.28 2.19 2.21
N ALA A 45 5.10 1.77 3.17
CA ALA A 45 5.32 0.35 3.46
C ALA A 45 4.01 -0.32 3.91
N LEU A 46 3.29 0.27 4.87
CA LEU A 46 2.01 -0.27 5.36
C LEU A 46 0.95 -0.40 4.25
N LEU A 47 0.87 0.59 3.35
CA LEU A 47 0.00 0.52 2.18
C LEU A 47 0.41 -0.64 1.25
N ALA A 48 1.70 -0.77 0.96
CA ALA A 48 2.22 -1.83 0.11
C ALA A 48 1.98 -3.23 0.68
N ASP A 49 2.20 -3.41 1.99
CA ASP A 49 1.94 -4.67 2.71
C ASP A 49 0.45 -5.04 2.70
N CYS A 50 -0.43 -4.04 2.67
CA CYS A 50 -1.87 -4.23 2.51
C CYS A 50 -2.30 -4.43 1.05
N GLY A 51 -1.38 -4.47 0.09
CA GLY A 51 -1.68 -4.62 -1.34
C GLY A 51 -2.28 -3.37 -1.99
N ILE A 52 -1.91 -2.18 -1.50
CA ILE A 52 -2.33 -0.89 -2.03
C ILE A 52 -1.09 -0.17 -2.57
N ASP A 53 -1.13 0.19 -3.85
CA ASP A 53 -0.08 1.00 -4.45
C ASP A 53 -0.29 2.47 -4.08
N CYS A 54 0.69 3.07 -3.41
CA CYS A 54 0.70 4.49 -3.08
C CYS A 54 1.00 5.33 -4.32
N LEU A 55 0.03 6.15 -4.75
CA LEU A 55 0.14 7.04 -5.92
C LEU A 55 0.74 8.39 -5.55
N SER A 56 0.35 8.93 -4.39
CA SER A 56 0.88 10.19 -3.87
C SER A 56 0.80 10.19 -2.35
N ILE A 57 1.72 10.90 -1.71
CA ILE A 57 1.72 11.13 -0.27
C ILE A 57 2.36 12.47 0.03
N ALA A 58 1.75 13.24 0.92
CA ALA A 58 2.26 14.54 1.34
C ALA A 58 2.01 14.75 2.84
N PRO A 59 2.98 15.35 3.56
CA PRO A 59 2.71 15.97 4.85
C PRO A 59 1.84 17.21 4.66
N VAL A 60 0.90 17.42 5.57
CA VAL A 60 -0.03 18.54 5.59
C VAL A 60 -0.23 19.00 7.03
N GLU A 61 -0.19 20.30 7.25
CA GLU A 61 -0.68 20.94 8.48
C GLU A 61 -2.15 21.27 8.32
N ALA A 62 -3.01 20.71 9.19
CA ALA A 62 -4.46 20.94 9.17
C ALA A 62 -4.98 21.09 10.59
N GLU A 63 -5.65 22.21 10.88
CA GLU A 63 -6.22 22.49 12.21
C GLU A 63 -5.19 22.38 13.36
N GLY A 64 -3.94 22.80 13.10
CA GLY A 64 -2.84 22.71 14.06
C GLY A 64 -2.32 21.28 14.29
N ARG A 65 -2.64 20.34 13.39
CA ARG A 65 -2.16 18.97 13.44
C ARG A 65 -1.35 18.64 12.18
N HIS A 66 -0.21 18.00 12.39
CA HIS A 66 0.59 17.45 11.32
C HIS A 66 0.06 16.07 10.94
N VAL A 67 -0.38 15.93 9.69
CA VAL A 67 -0.92 14.66 9.15
C VAL A 67 -0.24 14.29 7.84
N LEU A 68 -0.23 13.01 7.53
CA LEU A 68 0.08 12.50 6.20
C LEU A 68 -1.23 12.22 5.45
N ILE A 69 -1.33 12.78 4.25
CA ILE A 69 -2.39 12.42 3.30
C ILE A 69 -1.77 11.54 2.23
N ALA A 70 -2.29 10.32 2.09
CA ALA A 70 -1.89 9.38 1.05
C ALA A 70 -3.08 9.03 0.15
N ARG A 71 -2.79 8.93 -1.15
CA ARG A 71 -3.72 8.42 -2.16
C ARG A 71 -3.17 7.10 -2.68
N GLY A 72 -4.02 6.08 -2.77
CA GLY A 72 -3.62 4.77 -3.29
C GLY A 72 -4.70 4.10 -4.10
N ARG A 73 -4.32 3.03 -4.80
CA ARG A 73 -5.23 2.12 -5.51
C ARG A 73 -4.93 0.68 -5.12
N VAL A 74 -5.92 -0.20 -5.19
CA VAL A 74 -5.67 -1.63 -4.97
C VAL A 74 -4.70 -2.10 -6.05
N ARG A 75 -3.64 -2.79 -5.64
CA ARG A 75 -2.70 -3.42 -6.56
C ARG A 75 -3.46 -4.51 -7.30
N ALA A 76 -3.53 -4.40 -8.62
CA ALA A 76 -4.03 -5.48 -9.46
C ALA A 76 -3.23 -6.74 -9.13
N ALA A 77 -3.92 -7.85 -8.88
CA ALA A 77 -3.23 -9.13 -8.74
C ALA A 77 -2.37 -9.30 -9.99
N ARG A 78 -1.04 -9.41 -9.79
CA ARG A 78 -0.14 -9.75 -10.88
C ARG A 78 -0.59 -11.15 -11.29
N SER A 79 -1.39 -11.28 -12.35
CA SER A 79 -1.70 -12.60 -12.90
C SER A 79 -0.35 -13.27 -13.14
N ALA A 80 -0.13 -14.39 -12.46
CA ALA A 80 1.02 -15.24 -12.70
C ALA A 80 0.86 -15.82 -14.11
N ALA A 81 1.22 -15.04 -15.13
CA ALA A 81 1.20 -15.42 -16.52
C ALA A 81 2.65 -15.38 -17.04
N ASN A 82 3.13 -16.58 -17.35
CA ASN A 82 4.31 -16.93 -18.14
C ASN A 82 5.71 -16.67 -17.57
N THR A 83 6.31 -17.74 -17.02
CA THR A 83 7.47 -18.41 -17.66
C THR A 83 7.43 -19.90 -17.34
N SER A 84 6.57 -20.64 -18.05
CA SER A 84 6.90 -22.01 -18.43
C SER A 84 7.58 -21.90 -19.79
N ALA A 85 8.90 -21.71 -19.80
CA ALA A 85 9.70 -21.77 -21.01
C ALA A 85 10.27 -23.19 -21.13
N SER A 86 9.54 -23.99 -21.91
CA SER A 86 10.06 -25.00 -22.84
C SER A 86 10.96 -26.10 -22.28
N GLN A 87 10.30 -27.19 -21.89
CA GLN A 87 10.79 -28.54 -22.09
C GLN A 87 10.71 -28.88 -23.60
N SER A 88 11.85 -28.99 -24.31
CA SER A 88 12.09 -30.02 -25.37
C SER A 88 13.29 -29.72 -26.29
N ALA A 89 14.02 -30.81 -26.61
CA ALA A 89 15.06 -31.03 -27.62
C ALA A 89 16.44 -30.40 -27.29
N VAL A 90 17.54 -31.15 -27.24
CA VAL A 90 18.10 -31.92 -28.37
C VAL A 90 18.68 -33.29 -27.96
N VAL A 91 18.42 -34.22 -28.87
CA VAL A 91 18.82 -35.62 -28.98
C VAL A 91 20.35 -35.80 -29.08
N ARG A 92 20.81 -36.96 -28.59
CA ARG A 92 22.16 -37.53 -28.75
C ARG A 92 22.75 -37.34 -30.17
N GLY A 93 24.02 -37.00 -30.23
CA GLY A 93 24.93 -37.17 -31.37
C GLY A 93 26.31 -37.51 -30.84
#